data_AF-A0A0L8BG85-F1
#
_entry.id   AF-A0A0L8BG85-F1
#
_cell.length_a   1.000
_cell.length_b   1.000
_cell.length_c   1.000
_cell.angle_alpha   90.00
_cell.angle_beta   90.00
_cell.angle_gamma   90.00
#
_symmetry.space_group_name_H-M   'P 1'
#
loop_
_entity.id
_entity.type
_entity.pdbx_description
1 polymer ?
#
loop_
_entity_poly.entity_id
_entity_poly.type
_entity_poly.pdbx_seq_one_letter_code
_entity_poly.pdbx_strand_id
1 'polypeptide(L)'
;MPDASIDLALYSAALNVTVPPALIRPFLDQLAEGQFSIDEIRKRCAENGVRLKAHLRKGERTRKDLRAAFDMQSVERRHLDILDMLIASLEAKAARDASEFDGLLDDFKMRVSALSASVDADEASALDEIYRTIEAQVRVEVGELSDVALFLRGLRSRCSDDRGEKEHLADSESLKKLLGSLSPPKPPSVS
;
A
#
# COMPACT_ATOMS: atom_id res chain seq x y z
N MET A 1 -12.70 -17.52 -17.76
CA MET A 1 -12.56 -16.21 -17.09
C MET A 1 -12.07 -16.50 -15.68
N PRO A 2 -11.00 -15.89 -15.17
CA PRO A 2 -10.56 -16.21 -13.81
C PRO A 2 -11.50 -15.53 -12.82
N ASP A 3 -12.21 -16.35 -12.03
CA ASP A 3 -12.84 -15.94 -10.78
C ASP A 3 -11.76 -15.49 -9.81
N ALA A 4 -11.34 -14.22 -9.90
CA ALA A 4 -10.42 -13.65 -8.92
C ALA A 4 -11.22 -13.32 -7.66
N SER A 5 -11.37 -14.28 -6.75
CA SER A 5 -12.01 -14.04 -5.45
C SER A 5 -11.37 -12.83 -4.76
N ILE A 6 -12.15 -12.06 -4.01
CA ILE A 6 -11.61 -10.94 -3.20
C ILE A 6 -10.43 -11.42 -2.33
N ASP A 7 -10.53 -12.63 -1.76
CA ASP A 7 -9.45 -13.25 -0.98
C ASP A 7 -8.15 -13.42 -1.80
N LEU A 8 -8.24 -13.87 -3.06
CA LEU A 8 -7.07 -14.01 -3.94
C LEU A 8 -6.47 -12.65 -4.31
N ALA A 9 -7.31 -11.65 -4.56
CA ALA A 9 -6.86 -10.29 -4.87
C ALA A 9 -6.17 -9.64 -3.66
N LEU A 10 -6.72 -9.83 -2.45
CA LEU A 10 -6.12 -9.36 -1.19
C LEU A 10 -4.81 -10.08 -0.88
N TYR A 11 -4.75 -11.40 -1.10
CA TYR A 11 -3.50 -12.17 -0.95
C TYR A 11 -2.42 -11.70 -1.93
N SER A 12 -2.78 -11.52 -3.20
CA SER A 12 -1.87 -10.96 -4.21
C SER A 12 -1.41 -9.56 -3.82
N ALA A 13 -2.31 -8.71 -3.31
CA ALA A 13 -1.96 -7.38 -2.83
C ALA A 13 -1.00 -7.42 -1.62
N ALA A 14 -1.23 -8.33 -0.68
CA ALA A 14 -0.32 -8.53 0.45
C ALA A 14 1.10 -8.83 -0.07
N LEU A 15 1.26 -9.80 -0.98
CA LEU A 15 2.56 -10.16 -1.54
C LEU A 15 3.23 -9.04 -2.35
N ASN A 16 2.43 -8.23 -3.04
CA ASN A 16 2.95 -7.27 -4.01
C ASN A 16 3.19 -5.87 -3.44
N VAL A 17 2.47 -5.50 -2.39
CA VAL A 17 2.43 -4.13 -1.85
C VAL A 17 3.05 -4.04 -0.46
N THR A 18 2.87 -5.05 0.40
CA THR A 18 3.44 -4.99 1.77
C THR A 18 4.94 -5.30 1.81
N VAL A 19 5.48 -5.86 0.73
CA VAL A 19 6.90 -6.12 0.54
C VAL A 19 7.36 -5.37 -0.72
N PRO A 20 7.47 -4.03 -0.70
CA PRO A 20 8.11 -3.31 -1.78
C PRO A 20 9.56 -3.82 -1.92
N PRO A 21 10.10 -3.84 -3.15
CA PRO A 21 11.50 -4.17 -3.33
C PRO A 21 12.31 -3.07 -2.62
N ALA A 22 13.13 -3.45 -1.63
CA ALA A 22 14.08 -2.54 -0.99
C ALA A 22 15.16 -2.16 -2.01
N LEU A 23 14.83 -1.27 -2.95
CA LEU A 23 15.68 -0.94 -4.09
C LEU A 23 16.73 0.07 -3.70
N ILE A 24 16.31 1.09 -2.95
CA ILE A 24 17.17 2.22 -2.62
C ILE A 24 17.97 1.98 -1.34
N ARG A 25 17.43 1.24 -0.36
CA ARG A 25 18.13 1.00 0.91
C ARG A 25 19.50 0.32 0.76
N PRO A 26 19.62 -0.85 0.08
CA PRO A 26 20.92 -1.50 -0.07
C PRO A 26 21.92 -0.64 -0.84
N PHE A 27 21.42 0.23 -1.73
CA PHE A 27 22.27 1.14 -2.48
C PHE A 27 22.81 2.28 -1.60
N LEU A 28 21.96 2.88 -0.76
CA LEU A 28 22.38 3.88 0.22
C LEU A 28 23.34 3.31 1.26
N ASP A 29 23.12 2.08 1.73
CA ASP A 29 24.04 1.40 2.65
C ASP A 29 25.43 1.22 2.00
N GLN A 30 25.48 0.73 0.75
CA GLN A 30 26.75 0.57 0.02
C GLN A 30 27.43 1.91 -0.29
N LEU A 31 26.67 2.99 -0.52
CA LEU A 31 27.22 4.35 -0.65
C LEU A 31 27.83 4.82 0.68
N ALA A 32 27.20 4.52 1.81
CA ALA A 32 27.72 4.84 3.14
C ALA A 32 29.04 4.09 3.45
N GLU A 33 29.22 2.90 2.89
CA GLU A 33 30.45 2.10 2.98
C GLU A 33 31.59 2.60 2.07
N GLY A 34 31.32 3.55 1.16
CA GLY A 34 32.35 4.27 0.39
C GLY A 34 32.93 3.52 -0.82
N GLN A 35 32.16 2.62 -1.44
CA GLN A 35 32.69 1.66 -2.43
C GLN A 35 32.42 1.98 -3.91
N PHE A 36 32.10 3.22 -4.32
CA PHE A 36 31.71 3.50 -5.72
C PHE A 36 32.37 4.73 -6.36
N SER A 37 32.65 4.61 -7.67
CA SER A 37 32.96 5.75 -8.54
C SER A 37 31.68 6.47 -8.99
N ILE A 38 31.79 7.75 -9.37
CA ILE A 38 30.64 8.56 -9.86
C ILE A 38 29.86 7.85 -10.99
N ASP A 39 30.58 7.26 -11.94
CA ASP A 39 29.97 6.53 -13.06
C ASP A 39 29.20 5.29 -12.60
N GLU A 40 29.74 4.58 -11.60
CA GLU A 40 29.11 3.41 -11.03
C GLU A 40 27.85 3.77 -10.23
N ILE A 41 27.88 4.90 -9.52
CA ILE A 41 26.72 5.46 -8.81
C ILE A 41 25.63 5.85 -9.83
N ARG A 42 25.99 6.55 -10.92
CA ARG A 42 25.06 6.91 -12.01
C ARG A 42 24.41 5.67 -12.63
N LYS A 43 25.21 4.65 -12.92
CA LYS A 43 24.71 3.38 -13.49
C LYS A 43 23.70 2.72 -12.55
N ARG A 44 24.01 2.58 -11.26
CA ARG A 44 23.08 2.01 -10.27
C ARG A 44 21.82 2.86 -10.10
N CYS A 45 21.92 4.18 -10.12
CA CYS A 45 20.75 5.07 -10.11
C CYS A 45 19.83 4.80 -11.30
N ALA A 46 20.38 4.63 -12.50
CA ALA A 46 19.61 4.32 -13.69
C ALA A 46 18.91 2.95 -13.59
N GLU A 47 19.63 1.92 -13.14
CA GLU A 47 19.08 0.58 -12.91
C GLU A 47 17.95 0.59 -11.87
N ASN A 48 18.15 1.28 -10.75
CA ASN A 48 17.13 1.47 -9.71
C ASN A 48 15.90 2.20 -10.26
N GLY A 49 16.09 3.23 -11.08
CA GLY A 49 14.99 3.93 -11.76
C GLY A 49 14.14 3.02 -12.65
N VAL A 50 14.77 2.07 -13.37
CA VAL A 50 14.04 1.06 -14.17
C VAL A 50 13.25 0.11 -13.28
N ARG A 51 13.87 -0.40 -12.21
CA ARG A 51 13.23 -1.31 -11.25
C ARG A 51 12.06 -0.64 -10.53
N LEU A 52 12.21 0.63 -10.15
CA LEU A 52 11.18 1.43 -9.51
C LEU A 52 9.99 1.62 -10.45
N LYS A 53 10.21 1.99 -11.72
CA LYS A 53 9.13 2.07 -12.73
C LYS A 53 8.40 0.75 -12.89
N ALA A 54 9.11 -0.38 -12.90
CA ALA A 54 8.49 -1.70 -12.98
C ALA A 54 7.64 -2.01 -11.74
N HIS A 55 8.11 -1.60 -10.55
CA HIS A 55 7.38 -1.73 -9.30
C HIS A 55 6.08 -0.89 -9.31
N LEU A 56 6.15 0.39 -9.71
CA LEU A 56 4.96 1.24 -9.82
C LEU A 56 3.89 0.66 -10.77
N ARG A 57 4.31 0.13 -11.92
CA ARG A 57 3.40 -0.58 -12.86
C ARG A 57 2.77 -1.82 -12.23
N LYS A 58 3.50 -2.52 -11.35
CA LYS A 58 2.99 -3.68 -10.62
C LYS A 58 1.96 -3.23 -9.58
N GLY A 59 2.25 -2.17 -8.81
CA GLY A 59 1.30 -1.55 -7.87
C GLY A 59 0.01 -1.10 -8.56
N GLU A 60 0.12 -0.45 -9.73
CA GLU A 60 -1.05 -0.03 -10.51
C GLU A 60 -1.92 -1.22 -10.95
N ARG A 61 -1.31 -2.31 -11.42
CA ARG A 61 -2.04 -3.54 -11.75
C ARG A 61 -2.75 -4.12 -10.53
N THR A 62 -2.06 -4.23 -9.40
CA THR A 62 -2.65 -4.70 -8.14
C THR A 62 -3.84 -3.84 -7.70
N ARG A 63 -3.75 -2.51 -7.83
CA ARG A 63 -4.88 -1.60 -7.56
C ARG A 63 -6.07 -1.87 -8.50
N LYS A 64 -5.82 -2.10 -9.79
CA LYS A 64 -6.88 -2.44 -10.77
C LYS A 64 -7.55 -3.76 -10.43
N ASP A 65 -6.77 -4.79 -10.11
CA ASP A 65 -7.26 -6.12 -9.77
C ASP A 65 -8.11 -6.09 -8.49
N LEU A 66 -7.64 -5.38 -7.45
CA LEU A 66 -8.41 -5.16 -6.23
C LEU A 66 -9.73 -4.44 -6.52
N ARG A 67 -9.69 -3.35 -7.29
CA ARG A 67 -10.90 -2.62 -7.64
C ARG A 67 -11.91 -3.53 -8.37
N ALA A 68 -11.46 -4.27 -9.37
CA ALA A 68 -12.31 -5.18 -10.11
C ALA A 68 -12.93 -6.27 -9.21
N ALA A 69 -12.13 -6.87 -8.31
CA ALA A 69 -12.63 -7.89 -7.38
C ALA A 69 -13.70 -7.35 -6.43
N PHE A 70 -13.48 -6.14 -5.87
CA PHE A 70 -14.42 -5.51 -4.94
C PHE A 70 -15.68 -4.96 -5.62
N ASP A 71 -15.59 -4.52 -6.88
CA ASP A 71 -16.75 -4.02 -7.64
C ASP A 71 -17.67 -5.16 -8.13
N MET A 72 -17.14 -6.38 -8.31
CA MET A 72 -17.88 -7.52 -8.88
C MET A 72 -18.45 -8.49 -7.85
N GLN A 73 -17.94 -8.50 -6.62
CA GLN A 73 -18.24 -9.54 -5.63
C GLN A 73 -18.82 -8.98 -4.34
N SER A 74 -19.56 -9.82 -3.61
CA SER A 74 -20.07 -9.48 -2.29
C SER A 74 -18.92 -9.34 -1.28
N VAL A 75 -18.87 -8.20 -0.60
CA VAL A 75 -17.81 -7.89 0.37
C VAL A 75 -18.20 -8.37 1.76
N GLU A 76 -17.55 -9.44 2.20
CA GLU A 76 -17.67 -9.95 3.56
C GLU A 76 -16.89 -9.12 4.59
N ARG A 77 -17.26 -9.26 5.87
CA ARG A 77 -16.58 -8.57 6.98
C ARG A 77 -15.09 -8.93 7.04
N ARG A 78 -14.74 -10.21 6.81
CA ARG A 78 -13.35 -10.67 6.79
C ARG A 78 -12.47 -9.91 5.78
N HIS A 79 -13.02 -9.53 4.63
CA HIS A 79 -12.27 -8.79 3.61
C HIS A 79 -11.92 -7.37 4.10
N LEU A 80 -12.82 -6.75 4.86
CA LEU A 80 -12.60 -5.43 5.45
C LEU A 80 -11.56 -5.49 6.57
N ASP A 81 -11.59 -6.53 7.40
CA ASP A 81 -10.59 -6.71 8.45
C ASP A 81 -9.19 -6.95 7.84
N ILE A 82 -9.10 -7.68 6.72
CA ILE A 82 -7.85 -7.83 5.95
C ILE A 82 -7.39 -6.48 5.37
N LEU A 83 -8.30 -5.68 4.80
CA LEU A 83 -7.96 -4.33 4.34
C LEU A 83 -7.39 -3.46 5.48
N ASP A 84 -8.01 -3.48 6.65
CA ASP A 84 -7.54 -2.73 7.82
C ASP A 84 -6.13 -3.15 8.23
N MET A 85 -5.85 -4.45 8.25
CA MET A 85 -4.51 -4.97 8.53
C MET A 85 -3.48 -4.52 7.48
N LEU A 86 -3.83 -4.56 6.19
CA LEU A 86 -2.94 -4.12 5.11
C LEU A 86 -2.67 -2.61 5.17
N ILE A 87 -3.70 -1.81 5.40
CA ILE A 87 -3.60 -0.34 5.56
C ILE A 87 -2.64 -0.01 6.70
N ALA A 88 -2.87 -0.57 7.89
CA ALA A 88 -2.02 -0.32 9.05
C ALA A 88 -0.56 -0.75 8.82
N SER A 89 -0.35 -1.90 8.16
CA SER A 89 0.98 -2.40 7.83
C SER A 89 1.73 -1.46 6.87
N LEU A 90 1.06 -0.99 5.82
CA LEU A 90 1.64 -0.07 4.83
C LEU A 90 1.97 1.28 5.44
N GLU A 91 1.10 1.83 6.27
CA GLU A 91 1.34 3.13 6.94
C GLU A 91 2.48 3.05 7.94
N ALA A 92 2.50 2.00 8.77
CA ALA A 92 3.59 1.78 9.69
C ALA A 92 4.92 1.60 8.95
N LYS A 93 4.91 0.94 7.78
CA LYS A 93 6.10 0.79 6.95
C LYS A 93 6.51 2.12 6.31
N ALA A 94 5.58 2.86 5.69
CA ALA A 94 5.87 4.14 5.07
C ALA A 94 6.46 5.13 6.10
N ALA A 95 5.93 5.17 7.32
CA ALA A 95 6.44 6.02 8.39
C ALA A 95 7.86 5.62 8.83
N ARG A 96 8.13 4.31 8.97
CA ARG A 96 9.49 3.81 9.28
C ARG A 96 10.47 4.13 8.16
N ASP A 97 10.13 3.77 6.92
CA ASP A 97 10.97 3.96 5.75
C ASP A 97 11.25 5.46 5.54
N ALA A 98 10.25 6.35 5.69
CA ALA A 98 10.44 7.80 5.62
C ALA A 98 11.48 8.29 6.63
N SER A 99 11.28 7.96 7.92
CA SER A 99 12.20 8.39 8.98
C SER A 99 13.62 7.84 8.79
N GLU A 100 13.74 6.62 8.30
CA GLU A 100 15.02 5.95 8.08
C GLU A 100 15.75 6.52 6.88
N PHE A 101 15.05 6.73 5.76
CA PHE A 101 15.64 7.31 4.57
C PHE A 101 15.98 8.79 4.72
N ASP A 102 15.23 9.56 5.50
CA ASP A 102 15.58 10.96 5.80
C ASP A 102 16.97 11.05 6.43
N GLY A 103 17.27 10.19 7.42
CA GLY A 103 18.59 10.12 8.04
C GLY A 103 19.70 9.72 7.05
N LEU A 104 19.45 8.69 6.22
CA LEU A 104 20.41 8.27 5.20
C LEU A 104 20.67 9.34 4.12
N LEU A 105 19.62 10.06 3.72
CA LEU A 105 19.73 11.13 2.73
C LEU A 105 20.51 12.33 3.29
N ASP A 106 20.31 12.67 4.57
CA ASP A 106 21.08 13.71 5.24
C ASP A 106 22.57 13.35 5.32
N ASP A 107 22.88 12.13 5.73
CA ASP A 107 24.26 11.61 5.77
C ASP A 107 24.91 11.63 4.38
N PHE A 108 24.16 11.19 3.36
CA PHE A 108 24.64 11.19 1.98
C PHE A 108 24.85 12.61 1.45
N LYS A 109 23.94 13.55 1.77
CA LYS A 109 24.06 14.96 1.39
C LYS A 109 25.30 15.61 2.00
N MET A 110 25.58 15.34 3.28
CA MET A 110 26.79 15.84 3.95
C MET A 110 28.06 15.35 3.25
N ARG A 111 28.10 14.06 2.87
CA ARG A 111 29.22 13.48 2.12
C ARG A 111 29.37 14.08 0.73
N VAL A 112 28.26 14.23 0.00
CA VAL A 112 28.24 14.89 -1.32
C VAL A 112 28.79 16.31 -1.19
N SER A 113 28.33 17.07 -0.20
CA SER A 113 28.80 18.45 0.03
C SER A 113 30.30 18.51 0.33
N ALA A 114 30.81 17.57 1.14
CA ALA A 114 32.24 17.49 1.46
C ALA A 114 33.10 17.12 0.23
N LEU A 115 32.64 16.17 -0.59
CA LEU A 115 33.32 15.77 -1.82
C LEU A 115 33.30 16.87 -2.87
N SER A 116 32.13 17.50 -3.09
CA SER A 116 31.95 18.62 -4.02
C SER A 116 32.85 19.82 -3.71
N ALA A 117 33.25 20.01 -2.44
CA ALA A 117 34.21 21.07 -2.06
C ALA A 117 35.66 20.77 -2.46
N SER A 118 35.98 19.53 -2.83
CA SER A 118 37.33 19.04 -3.11
C SER A 118 37.60 18.68 -4.57
N VAL A 119 36.57 18.73 -5.42
CA VAL A 119 36.62 18.42 -6.85
C VAL A 119 36.35 19.67 -7.70
N ASP A 120 36.50 19.56 -9.02
CA ASP A 120 36.14 20.65 -9.92
C ASP A 120 34.62 20.89 -10.00
N ALA A 121 34.23 21.99 -10.64
CA ALA A 121 32.83 22.40 -10.74
C ALA A 121 31.95 21.40 -11.51
N ASP A 122 32.51 20.69 -12.49
CA ASP A 122 31.77 19.74 -13.32
C ASP A 122 31.50 18.46 -12.53
N GLU A 123 32.49 17.94 -11.81
CA GLU A 123 32.35 16.80 -10.91
C GLU A 123 31.43 17.13 -9.72
N ALA A 124 31.55 18.32 -9.13
CA ALA A 124 30.65 18.78 -8.08
C ALA A 124 29.19 18.83 -8.55
N SER A 125 28.95 19.35 -9.77
CA SER A 125 27.61 19.36 -10.37
C SER A 125 27.07 17.95 -10.62
N ALA A 126 27.93 17.00 -11.01
CA ALA A 126 27.53 15.61 -11.21
C ALA A 126 27.12 14.92 -9.91
N LEU A 127 27.82 15.18 -8.80
CA LEU A 127 27.49 14.67 -7.47
C LEU A 127 26.15 15.21 -6.96
N ASP A 128 25.88 16.49 -7.18
CA ASP A 128 24.60 17.13 -6.84
C ASP A 128 23.43 16.54 -7.63
N GLU A 129 23.62 16.26 -8.92
CA GLU A 129 22.61 15.62 -9.78
C GLU A 129 22.29 14.19 -9.30
N ILE A 130 23.33 13.44 -8.93
CA ILE A 130 23.20 12.11 -8.33
C ILE A 130 22.38 12.18 -7.04
N TYR A 131 22.72 13.11 -6.14
CA TYR A 131 21.98 13.29 -4.89
C TYR A 131 20.49 13.53 -5.13
N ARG A 132 20.15 14.48 -6.01
CA ARG A 132 18.75 14.79 -6.34
C ARG A 132 18.03 13.60 -6.97
N THR A 133 18.73 12.81 -7.78
CA THR A 133 18.16 11.60 -8.39
C THR A 133 17.82 10.56 -7.33
N ILE A 134 18.72 10.32 -6.39
CA ILE A 134 18.51 9.36 -5.30
C ILE A 134 17.40 9.84 -4.37
N GLU A 135 17.41 11.12 -3.98
CA GLU A 135 16.35 11.75 -3.19
C GLU A 135 14.97 11.57 -3.85
N ALA A 136 14.88 11.83 -5.16
CA ALA A 136 13.64 11.62 -5.90
C ALA A 136 13.20 10.15 -5.91
N GLN A 137 14.13 9.21 -6.07
CA GLN A 137 13.83 7.78 -6.05
C GLN A 137 13.35 7.30 -4.68
N VAL A 138 13.98 7.73 -3.60
CA VAL A 138 13.51 7.48 -2.22
C VAL A 138 12.08 7.97 -2.04
N ARG A 139 11.81 9.23 -2.42
CA ARG A 139 10.48 9.83 -2.26
C ARG A 139 9.40 9.06 -3.02
N VAL A 140 9.72 8.56 -4.21
CA VAL A 140 8.80 7.73 -4.99
C VAL A 140 8.58 6.36 -4.35
N GLU A 141 9.62 5.70 -3.83
CA GLU A 141 9.51 4.40 -3.17
C GLU A 141 8.66 4.49 -1.89
N VAL A 142 8.91 5.48 -1.04
CA VAL A 142 8.12 5.74 0.18
C VAL A 142 6.71 6.24 -0.16
N GLY A 143 6.59 7.11 -1.17
CA GLY A 143 5.33 7.67 -1.61
C GLY A 143 4.35 6.60 -2.10
N GLU A 144 4.82 5.62 -2.86
CA GLU A 144 3.98 4.53 -3.37
C GLU A 144 3.33 3.72 -2.22
N LEU A 145 4.01 3.52 -1.09
CA LEU A 145 3.42 2.86 0.08
C LEU A 145 2.24 3.65 0.65
N SER A 146 2.41 4.96 0.76
CA SER A 146 1.38 5.88 1.24
C SER A 146 0.20 5.93 0.26
N ASP A 147 0.49 6.01 -1.04
CA ASP A 147 -0.52 6.03 -2.10
C ASP A 147 -1.34 4.75 -2.13
N VAL A 148 -0.72 3.58 -1.93
CA VAL A 148 -1.47 2.33 -1.84
C VAL A 148 -2.33 2.29 -0.58
N ALA A 149 -1.81 2.72 0.58
CA ALA A 149 -2.61 2.76 1.80
C ALA A 149 -3.83 3.68 1.65
N LEU A 150 -3.66 4.86 1.03
CA LEU A 150 -4.76 5.77 0.70
C LEU A 150 -5.78 5.13 -0.24
N PHE A 151 -5.31 4.41 -1.27
CA PHE A 151 -6.18 3.67 -2.17
C PHE A 151 -7.00 2.60 -1.42
N LEU A 152 -6.36 1.81 -0.55
CA LEU A 152 -7.03 0.78 0.24
C LEU A 152 -8.05 1.37 1.23
N ARG A 153 -7.73 2.52 1.86
CA ARG A 153 -8.71 3.28 2.67
C ARG A 153 -9.91 3.71 1.84
N GLY A 154 -9.68 4.19 0.61
CA GLY A 154 -10.76 4.54 -0.32
C GLY A 154 -11.63 3.34 -0.70
N LEU A 155 -11.02 2.17 -0.95
CA LEU A 155 -11.76 0.92 -1.16
C LEU A 155 -12.62 0.57 0.06
N ARG A 156 -12.02 0.59 1.26
CA ARG A 156 -12.70 0.27 2.52
C ARG A 156 -13.88 1.19 2.79
N SER A 157 -13.72 2.51 2.60
CA SER A 157 -14.80 3.49 2.81
C SER A 157 -15.99 3.17 1.92
N ARG A 158 -15.76 2.96 0.61
CA ARG A 158 -16.83 2.63 -0.34
C ARG A 158 -17.61 1.39 0.06
N CYS A 159 -16.93 0.34 0.52
CA CYS A 159 -17.56 -0.90 0.95
C CYS A 159 -18.21 -0.81 2.36
N SER A 160 -17.93 0.26 3.11
CA SER A 160 -18.58 0.58 4.37
C SER A 160 -19.82 1.45 4.14
N ASP A 161 -19.77 2.36 3.17
CA ASP A 161 -20.86 3.26 2.80
C ASP A 161 -21.97 2.54 2.00
N ASP A 162 -21.64 1.49 1.23
CA ASP A 162 -22.61 0.59 0.60
C ASP A 162 -23.39 -0.27 1.63
N ARG A 163 -23.05 -0.13 2.94
CA ARG A 163 -23.86 -0.59 4.07
C ARG A 163 -24.74 0.50 4.67
N GLY A 164 -25.03 1.57 3.93
CA GLY A 164 -26.33 2.21 4.07
C GLY A 164 -27.41 1.18 3.72
N GLU A 165 -28.00 0.56 4.74
CA GLU A 165 -29.41 0.15 4.69
C GLU A 165 -29.86 -0.68 3.47
N LYS A 166 -29.17 -1.76 3.12
CA LYS A 166 -29.87 -2.89 2.48
C LYS A 166 -30.48 -3.76 3.57
N GLU A 167 -31.59 -3.24 4.09
CA GLU A 167 -32.82 -3.95 4.47
C GLU A 167 -32.70 -5.48 4.59
N HIS A 168 -32.07 -5.95 5.66
CA HIS A 168 -32.54 -7.16 6.34
C HIS A 168 -32.80 -6.85 7.82
N LEU A 169 -33.45 -5.71 8.07
CA LEU A 169 -34.47 -5.72 9.11
C LEU A 169 -35.58 -6.60 8.53
N ALA A 170 -35.54 -7.89 8.87
CA ALA A 170 -36.75 -8.71 8.80
C ALA A 170 -37.84 -7.88 9.47
N ASP A 171 -38.83 -7.45 8.66
CA ASP A 171 -39.96 -6.67 9.10
C ASP A 171 -40.41 -7.21 10.45
N SER A 172 -40.36 -6.38 11.49
CA SER A 172 -40.75 -6.82 12.83
C SER A 172 -42.19 -7.36 12.84
N GLU A 173 -43.01 -6.99 11.85
CA GLU A 173 -44.31 -7.62 11.55
C GLU A 173 -44.21 -9.05 11.00
N SER A 174 -43.27 -9.34 10.11
CA SER A 174 -43.03 -10.68 9.55
C SER A 174 -42.55 -11.65 10.62
N LEU A 175 -41.67 -11.19 11.53
CA LEU A 175 -41.27 -11.95 12.73
C LEU A 175 -42.43 -12.15 13.72
N LYS A 176 -43.28 -11.12 13.93
CA LYS A 176 -44.48 -11.24 14.77
C LYS A 176 -45.52 -12.21 14.18
N LYS A 177 -45.72 -12.23 12.86
CA LYS A 177 -46.61 -13.19 12.19
C LYS A 177 -46.12 -14.62 12.32
N LEU A 178 -44.81 -14.84 12.15
CA LEU A 178 -44.20 -16.17 12.34
C LEU A 178 -44.31 -16.64 13.80
N LEU A 179 -44.01 -15.79 14.78
CA LEU A 179 -44.15 -16.13 16.19
C LEU A 179 -45.62 -16.32 16.63
N GLY A 180 -46.54 -15.56 16.04
CA GLY A 180 -47.98 -15.75 16.23
C GLY A 180 -48.50 -17.08 15.67
N SER A 181 -47.91 -17.57 14.58
CA SER A 181 -48.26 -18.86 13.96
C SER A 181 -47.72 -20.09 14.70
N LEU A 182 -46.76 -19.89 15.62
CA LEU A 182 -46.13 -20.94 16.41
C LEU A 182 -46.71 -21.07 17.83
N SER A 183 -47.68 -20.22 18.19
CA SER A 183 -48.35 -20.31 19.49
C SER A 183 -49.41 -21.43 19.47
N PRO A 184 -49.41 -22.36 20.44
CA PRO A 184 -50.39 -23.45 20.48
C PRO A 184 -51.80 -22.92 20.77
N PRO A 185 -52.86 -23.57 20.24
CA PRO A 185 -54.23 -23.10 20.41
C PRO A 185 -54.62 -23.11 21.89
N LYS A 186 -55.35 -22.07 22.29
CA LYS A 186 -55.89 -21.90 23.64
C LYS A 186 -56.81 -23.09 23.97
N PRO A 187 -56.71 -23.72 25.15
CA PRO A 187 -57.59 -24.81 25.52
C PRO A 187 -59.04 -24.31 25.63
N PRO A 188 -60.03 -25.17 25.29
CA PRO A 188 -61.42 -24.76 25.29
C PRO A 188 -61.87 -24.36 26.70
N SER A 189 -62.53 -23.20 26.79
CA SER A 189 -63.16 -22.75 28.02
C SER A 189 -64.35 -23.64 28.33
N VAL A 190 -64.24 -24.44 29.39
CA VAL A 190 -65.37 -25.19 29.95
C VAL A 190 -66.20 -24.18 30.75
N SER A 191 -67.47 -24.01 30.36
CA SER A 191 -68.49 -23.29 31.13
C SER A 191 -69.08 -24.19 32.22
#